data_AF-A0A453CSB5-F1
#
_entry.id   AF-A0A453CSB5-F1
#
_cell.length_a   1.000
_cell.length_b   1.000
_cell.length_c   1.000
_cell.angle_alpha   90.00
_cell.angle_beta   90.00
_cell.angle_gamma   90.00
#
_symmetry.space_group_name_H-M   'P 1'
#
loop_
_entity.id
_entity.type
_entity.pdbx_description
1 polymer ?
#
loop_
_entity_poly.entity_id
_entity_poly.type
_entity_poly.pdbx_seq_one_letter_code
_entity_poly.pdbx_strand_id
1 'polypeptide(L)'
;CRAGPSLSAFNYDSTYGKKALTMVYRGIMEQDSFPVVPPRCSDNQASIEEFITEAKVALVSVGIIRDATVCNGKVAGKLSGRIVDADMHDVARFLNRLLGLAPDIQNRLFDLFISILDVVLHNARREGQLDSGIVDIKGKNIELKEPPKTVHVDSLSGASTILFTFTIDRGVTWESAKAMLDGRENDGAGSSNDGFYESKREWMGRRHFTLALEGSTEGIYKIIRPAIGEALREMPLSELKGKYRKVSSIDKVSKGWQDEYDVSSKQCMHGSKCKVGSYCTVGRRLQEFNILGGLILPVWGTIEKALAKQVYQNHKRIRVVRLVTTNDNQRIVGLFIPNAAVESVLTGLQWVQDIND
;
A
#
# COMPACT_ATOMS: atom_id res chain seq x y z
N CYS A 1 -35.31 10.64 0.67
CA CYS A 1 -34.66 10.24 -0.60
C CYS A 1 -33.17 10.56 -0.54
N ARG A 2 -32.34 9.64 -0.05
CA ARG A 2 -30.88 9.73 -0.19
C ARG A 2 -30.54 9.17 -1.57
N ALA A 3 -30.34 10.05 -2.55
CA ALA A 3 -29.74 9.65 -3.80
C ALA A 3 -28.33 9.14 -3.49
N GLY A 4 -28.10 7.84 -3.66
CA GLY A 4 -26.77 7.27 -3.58
C GLY A 4 -25.86 7.94 -4.63
N PRO A 5 -24.54 8.01 -4.39
CA PRO A 5 -23.62 8.54 -5.38
C PRO A 5 -23.83 7.79 -6.71
N SER A 6 -23.93 8.54 -7.81
CA SER A 6 -24.16 7.98 -9.13
C SER A 6 -23.08 6.94 -9.45
N LEU A 7 -23.50 5.82 -10.06
CA LEU A 7 -22.64 4.70 -10.46
C LEU A 7 -21.46 5.11 -11.37
N SER A 8 -21.46 6.33 -11.90
CA SER A 8 -20.40 6.93 -12.71
C SER A 8 -19.25 7.56 -11.91
N ALA A 9 -19.39 7.75 -10.60
CA ALA A 9 -18.41 8.47 -9.77
C ALA A 9 -17.20 7.60 -9.36
N PHE A 10 -17.35 6.28 -9.40
CA PHE A 10 -16.27 5.34 -9.14
C PHE A 10 -16.02 4.52 -10.39
N ASN A 11 -14.82 4.59 -10.93
CA ASN A 11 -14.40 3.72 -12.03
C ASN A 11 -14.22 2.29 -11.50
N TYR A 12 -15.33 1.58 -11.29
CA TYR A 12 -15.39 0.24 -10.72
C TYR A 12 -14.71 -0.81 -11.62
N ASP A 13 -14.50 -0.51 -12.90
CA ASP A 13 -13.73 -1.35 -13.84
C ASP A 13 -12.20 -1.20 -13.67
N SER A 14 -11.75 -0.49 -12.62
CA SER A 14 -10.35 -0.44 -12.23
C SER A 14 -9.79 -1.80 -11.82
N THR A 15 -8.46 -1.95 -11.87
CA THR A 15 -7.76 -3.15 -11.38
C THR A 15 -8.10 -3.51 -9.93
N TYR A 16 -8.51 -2.53 -9.13
CA TYR A 16 -8.92 -2.71 -7.74
C TYR A 16 -10.34 -3.27 -7.62
N GLY A 17 -11.27 -2.81 -8.46
CA GLY A 17 -12.62 -3.38 -8.56
C GLY A 17 -12.59 -4.83 -9.01
N LYS A 18 -11.76 -5.16 -10.01
CA LYS A 18 -11.55 -6.55 -10.47
C LYS A 18 -11.00 -7.44 -9.36
N LYS A 19 -9.99 -6.95 -8.63
CA LYS A 19 -9.39 -7.67 -7.49
C LYS A 19 -10.38 -7.86 -6.34
N ALA A 20 -11.18 -6.84 -6.02
CA ALA A 20 -12.21 -6.93 -5.00
C ALA A 20 -13.30 -7.95 -5.38
N LEU A 21 -13.73 -7.96 -6.65
CA LEU A 21 -14.69 -8.92 -7.16
C LEU A 21 -14.19 -10.36 -7.07
N THR A 22 -12.93 -10.61 -7.45
CA THR A 22 -12.31 -11.93 -7.29
C THR A 22 -12.32 -12.39 -5.84
N MET A 23 -12.06 -11.50 -4.89
CA MET A 23 -12.09 -11.81 -3.46
C MET A 23 -13.50 -12.12 -2.95
N VAL A 24 -14.54 -11.42 -3.46
CA VAL A 24 -15.95 -11.75 -3.19
C VAL A 24 -16.28 -13.16 -3.67
N TYR A 25 -15.94 -13.49 -4.93
CA TYR A 25 -16.25 -14.80 -5.51
C TYR A 25 -15.52 -15.94 -4.82
N ARG A 26 -14.23 -15.80 -4.52
CA ARG A 26 -13.48 -16.82 -3.80
C ARG A 26 -14.00 -17.05 -2.38
N GLY A 27 -14.42 -15.98 -1.70
CA GLY A 27 -15.06 -16.08 -0.39
C GLY A 27 -16.40 -16.81 -0.45
N ILE A 28 -17.26 -16.48 -1.42
CA ILE A 28 -18.56 -17.16 -1.59
C ILE A 28 -18.35 -18.62 -2.05
N MET A 29 -17.32 -18.93 -2.84
CA MET A 29 -16.99 -20.29 -3.22
C MET A 29 -16.32 -21.10 -2.09
N GLU A 30 -16.11 -20.50 -0.91
CA GLU A 30 -15.38 -21.09 0.22
C GLU A 30 -13.93 -21.52 -0.14
N GLN A 31 -13.32 -20.87 -1.13
CA GLN A 31 -11.92 -21.10 -1.52
C GLN A 31 -10.96 -20.33 -0.62
N ASP A 32 -11.35 -19.12 -0.21
CA ASP A 32 -10.60 -18.23 0.68
C ASP A 32 -11.55 -17.69 1.77
N SER A 33 -11.02 -17.31 2.93
CA SER A 33 -11.81 -16.59 3.96
C SER A 33 -12.02 -15.14 3.56
N PHE A 34 -13.21 -14.57 3.83
CA PHE A 34 -13.44 -13.14 3.56
C PHE A 34 -12.47 -12.26 4.37
N PRO A 35 -11.93 -11.18 3.77
CA PRO A 35 -11.05 -10.24 4.48
C PRO A 35 -11.82 -9.33 5.46
N VAL A 36 -13.16 -9.33 5.38
CA VAL A 36 -14.08 -8.52 6.19
C VAL A 36 -15.29 -9.40 6.54
N VAL A 37 -15.86 -9.23 7.73
CA VAL A 37 -17.13 -9.87 8.11
C VAL A 37 -18.22 -9.34 7.18
N PRO A 38 -19.01 -10.21 6.51
CA PRO A 38 -20.10 -9.76 5.66
C PRO A 38 -21.06 -8.80 6.41
N PRO A 39 -21.47 -7.68 5.79
CA PRO A 39 -22.37 -6.72 6.42
C PRO A 39 -23.68 -7.39 6.88
N ARG A 40 -24.09 -7.08 8.11
CA ARG A 40 -25.26 -7.66 8.83
C ARG A 40 -25.11 -9.11 9.31
N CYS A 41 -23.93 -9.72 9.22
CA CYS A 41 -23.61 -10.93 9.99
C CYS A 41 -23.04 -10.55 11.37
N SER A 42 -23.39 -11.29 12.42
CA SER A 42 -22.66 -11.26 13.69
C SER A 42 -21.35 -12.04 13.54
N ASP A 43 -20.38 -11.87 14.44
CA ASP A 43 -19.11 -12.65 14.46
C ASP A 43 -19.29 -14.18 14.63
N ASN A 44 -20.54 -14.67 14.56
CA ASN A 44 -20.91 -16.07 14.69
C ASN A 44 -20.80 -16.79 13.35
N GLN A 45 -20.00 -17.87 13.33
CA GLN A 45 -19.74 -18.74 12.18
C GLN A 45 -21.00 -19.16 11.40
N ALA A 46 -22.10 -19.44 12.11
CA ALA A 46 -23.37 -19.87 11.52
C ALA A 46 -24.03 -18.80 10.63
N SER A 47 -23.93 -17.52 10.99
CA SER A 47 -24.53 -16.42 10.21
C SER A 47 -23.79 -16.13 8.91
N ILE A 48 -22.49 -16.44 8.89
CA ILE A 48 -21.63 -16.31 7.70
C ILE A 48 -21.92 -17.48 6.74
N GLU A 49 -22.10 -18.69 7.25
CA GLU A 49 -22.46 -19.88 6.45
C GLU A 49 -23.86 -19.76 5.82
N GLU A 50 -24.82 -19.21 6.55
CA GLU A 50 -26.16 -18.90 6.03
C GLU A 50 -26.09 -17.89 4.88
N PHE A 51 -25.35 -16.79 5.06
CA PHE A 51 -25.13 -15.80 4.01
C PHE A 51 -24.44 -16.39 2.77
N ILE A 52 -23.41 -17.23 2.95
CA ILE A 52 -22.71 -17.89 1.84
C ILE A 52 -23.67 -18.78 1.06
N THR A 53 -24.57 -19.49 1.75
CA THR A 53 -25.56 -20.35 1.12
C THR A 53 -26.56 -19.55 0.28
N GLU A 54 -27.10 -18.46 0.83
CA GLU A 54 -27.99 -17.54 0.08
C GLU A 54 -27.28 -16.89 -1.11
N ALA A 55 -26.04 -16.44 -0.91
CA ALA A 55 -25.23 -15.82 -1.94
C ALA A 55 -24.94 -16.79 -3.10
N LYS A 56 -24.67 -18.07 -2.82
CA LYS A 56 -24.50 -19.11 -3.85
C LYS A 56 -25.77 -19.30 -4.66
N VAL A 57 -26.92 -19.43 -4.01
CA VAL A 57 -28.22 -19.59 -4.69
C VAL A 57 -28.51 -18.38 -5.58
N ALA A 58 -28.27 -17.17 -5.07
CA ALA A 58 -28.43 -15.93 -5.82
C ALA A 58 -27.49 -15.84 -7.03
N LEU A 59 -26.22 -16.22 -6.88
CA LEU A 59 -25.25 -16.17 -7.98
C LEU A 59 -25.49 -17.26 -9.05
N VAL A 60 -26.09 -18.41 -8.67
CA VAL A 60 -26.58 -19.42 -9.62
C VAL A 60 -27.80 -18.87 -10.38
N SER A 61 -28.75 -18.23 -9.69
CA SER A 61 -29.99 -17.75 -10.32
C SER A 61 -29.75 -16.65 -11.36
N VAL A 62 -28.70 -15.83 -11.18
CA VAL A 62 -28.31 -14.80 -12.16
C VAL A 62 -27.26 -15.28 -13.18
N GLY A 63 -26.92 -16.57 -13.16
CA GLY A 63 -26.03 -17.21 -14.14
C GLY A 63 -24.56 -16.82 -14.03
N ILE A 64 -24.12 -16.33 -12.87
CA ILE A 64 -22.70 -16.08 -12.57
C ILE A 64 -21.99 -17.40 -12.23
N ILE A 65 -22.64 -18.24 -11.42
CA ILE A 65 -22.17 -19.61 -11.15
C ILE A 65 -22.84 -20.55 -12.15
N ARG A 66 -22.03 -21.28 -12.91
CA ARG A 66 -22.49 -22.30 -13.88
C ARG A 66 -22.18 -23.70 -13.36
N ASP A 67 -22.81 -24.71 -13.94
CA ASP A 67 -22.61 -26.14 -13.62
C ASP A 67 -22.83 -26.47 -12.13
N ALA A 68 -23.88 -25.90 -11.54
CA ALA A 68 -24.23 -26.17 -10.15
C ALA A 68 -24.63 -27.65 -9.97
N THR A 69 -23.77 -28.42 -9.33
CA THR A 69 -24.03 -29.82 -8.94
C THR A 69 -24.34 -29.88 -7.44
N VAL A 70 -25.37 -30.65 -7.09
CA VAL A 70 -25.67 -30.95 -5.69
C VAL A 70 -24.80 -32.15 -5.29
N CYS A 71 -23.78 -31.90 -4.48
CA CYS A 71 -22.92 -32.98 -3.98
C CYS A 71 -23.64 -33.73 -2.83
N ASN A 72 -23.97 -35.00 -3.03
CA ASN A 72 -24.47 -35.92 -1.99
C ASN A 72 -23.34 -36.41 -1.05
N GLY A 73 -22.60 -35.49 -0.43
CA GLY A 73 -21.66 -35.78 0.67
C GLY A 73 -22.33 -35.61 2.03
N LYS A 74 -21.64 -35.99 3.13
CA LYS A 74 -22.11 -36.02 4.54
C LYS A 74 -22.76 -34.72 5.09
N VAL A 75 -22.83 -33.65 4.31
CA VAL A 75 -23.60 -32.43 4.58
C VAL A 75 -24.55 -32.24 3.40
N ALA A 76 -25.82 -32.56 3.59
CA ALA A 76 -26.84 -32.42 2.55
C ALA A 76 -26.96 -30.95 2.12
N GLY A 77 -26.90 -30.67 0.82
CA GLY A 77 -27.26 -29.37 0.23
C GLY A 77 -26.12 -28.45 -0.21
N LYS A 78 -24.85 -28.90 -0.23
CA LYS A 78 -23.74 -28.04 -0.68
C LYS A 78 -23.76 -27.88 -2.21
N LEU A 79 -24.23 -26.71 -2.67
CA LEU A 79 -24.14 -26.26 -4.07
C LEU A 79 -22.68 -25.99 -4.43
N SER A 80 -22.14 -26.75 -5.40
CA SER A 80 -20.81 -26.52 -5.98
C SER A 80 -20.98 -26.21 -7.47
N GLY A 81 -20.51 -25.04 -7.89
CA GLY A 81 -20.48 -24.64 -9.30
C GLY A 81 -19.19 -23.89 -9.62
N ARG A 82 -18.98 -23.58 -10.90
CA ARG A 82 -17.77 -22.90 -11.38
C ARG A 82 -18.13 -21.51 -11.93
N ILE A 83 -17.30 -20.53 -11.59
CA ILE A 83 -17.31 -19.21 -12.22
C ILE A 83 -16.19 -19.26 -13.28
N VAL A 84 -16.54 -18.93 -14.52
CA VAL A 84 -15.58 -18.93 -15.63
C VAL A 84 -14.59 -17.78 -15.43
N ASP A 85 -13.30 -17.98 -15.75
CA ASP A 85 -12.26 -16.97 -15.54
C ASP A 85 -12.55 -15.62 -16.22
N ALA A 86 -13.29 -15.63 -17.33
CA ALA A 86 -13.77 -14.43 -18.02
C ALA A 86 -14.74 -13.60 -17.15
N ASP A 87 -15.58 -14.26 -16.34
CA ASP A 87 -16.56 -13.61 -15.46
C ASP A 87 -15.93 -13.18 -14.11
N MET A 88 -14.77 -13.76 -13.74
CA MET A 88 -14.06 -13.50 -12.48
C MET A 88 -13.58 -12.04 -12.31
N HIS A 89 -13.42 -11.32 -13.43
CA HIS A 89 -12.88 -9.96 -13.49
C HIS A 89 -13.84 -8.96 -14.15
N ASP A 90 -15.08 -9.37 -14.47
CA ASP A 90 -16.06 -8.56 -15.18
C ASP A 90 -17.02 -7.85 -14.20
N VAL A 91 -16.56 -6.70 -13.69
CA VAL A 91 -17.30 -5.90 -12.70
C VAL A 91 -18.59 -5.34 -13.27
N ALA A 92 -18.60 -4.95 -14.55
CA ALA A 92 -19.79 -4.43 -15.21
C ALA A 92 -20.88 -5.51 -15.31
N ARG A 93 -20.51 -6.75 -15.68
CA ARG A 93 -21.42 -7.89 -15.70
C ARG A 93 -21.92 -8.24 -14.32
N PHE A 94 -21.04 -8.27 -13.30
CA PHE A 94 -21.45 -8.50 -11.91
C PHE A 94 -22.53 -7.51 -11.46
N LEU A 95 -22.30 -6.21 -11.62
CA LEU A 95 -23.25 -5.17 -11.24
C LEU A 95 -24.57 -5.29 -12.00
N ASN A 96 -24.51 -5.50 -13.32
CA ASN A 96 -25.70 -5.66 -14.16
C ASN A 96 -26.54 -6.90 -13.80
N ARG A 97 -25.89 -7.99 -13.34
CA ARG A 97 -26.58 -9.19 -12.87
C ARG A 97 -27.13 -9.05 -11.45
N LEU A 98 -26.46 -8.26 -10.61
CA LEU A 98 -26.89 -7.98 -9.25
C LEU A 98 -28.23 -7.21 -9.21
N LEU A 99 -28.50 -6.38 -10.22
CA LEU A 99 -29.79 -5.68 -10.39
C LEU A 99 -30.97 -6.64 -10.62
N GLY A 100 -30.71 -7.90 -11.00
CA GLY A 100 -31.73 -8.93 -11.20
C GLY A 100 -32.09 -9.72 -9.95
N LEU A 101 -31.51 -9.39 -8.79
CA LEU A 101 -31.74 -10.08 -7.51
C LEU A 101 -32.79 -9.40 -6.65
N ALA A 102 -33.29 -10.11 -5.63
CA ALA A 102 -34.13 -9.52 -4.61
C ALA A 102 -33.37 -8.41 -3.84
N PRO A 103 -34.04 -7.30 -3.44
CA PRO A 103 -33.37 -6.14 -2.83
C PRO A 103 -32.51 -6.49 -1.61
N ASP A 104 -32.95 -7.44 -0.79
CA ASP A 104 -32.23 -7.81 0.43
C ASP A 104 -30.88 -8.48 0.14
N ILE A 105 -30.84 -9.46 -0.77
CA ILE A 105 -29.59 -10.16 -1.13
C ILE A 105 -28.71 -9.31 -2.05
N GLN A 106 -29.32 -8.49 -2.92
CA GLN A 106 -28.61 -7.50 -3.75
C GLN A 106 -27.81 -6.54 -2.88
N ASN A 107 -28.46 -5.91 -1.90
CA ASN A 107 -27.81 -4.95 -1.01
C ASN A 107 -26.69 -5.61 -0.19
N ARG A 108 -26.91 -6.83 0.31
CA ARG A 108 -25.87 -7.56 1.07
C ARG A 108 -24.64 -7.92 0.23
N LEU A 109 -24.84 -8.37 -1.01
CA LEU A 109 -23.73 -8.66 -1.93
C LEU A 109 -23.00 -7.40 -2.38
N PHE A 110 -23.74 -6.30 -2.61
CA PHE A 110 -23.16 -5.02 -2.96
C PHE A 110 -22.37 -4.42 -1.80
N ASP A 111 -22.92 -4.43 -0.58
CA ASP A 111 -22.25 -3.93 0.62
C ASP A 111 -20.98 -4.74 0.92
N LEU A 112 -21.00 -6.06 0.72
CA LEU A 112 -19.81 -6.91 0.81
C LEU A 112 -18.75 -6.53 -0.24
N PHE A 113 -19.16 -6.33 -1.49
CA PHE A 113 -18.26 -5.90 -2.56
C PHE A 113 -17.63 -4.53 -2.25
N ILE A 114 -18.42 -3.56 -1.78
CA ILE A 114 -17.93 -2.24 -1.38
C ILE A 114 -16.97 -2.34 -0.19
N SER A 115 -17.31 -3.13 0.84
CA SER A 115 -16.44 -3.32 2.02
C SER A 115 -15.10 -3.95 1.65
N ILE A 116 -15.10 -4.94 0.75
CA ILE A 116 -13.87 -5.56 0.23
C ILE A 116 -13.11 -4.60 -0.67
N LEU A 117 -13.80 -3.82 -1.52
CA LEU A 117 -13.20 -2.79 -2.36
C LEU A 117 -12.51 -1.72 -1.50
N ASP A 118 -13.13 -1.29 -0.41
CA ASP A 118 -12.53 -0.35 0.54
C ASP A 118 -11.28 -0.93 1.19
N VAL A 119 -11.27 -2.21 1.55
CA VAL A 119 -10.04 -2.87 2.04
C VAL A 119 -8.97 -2.94 0.96
N VAL A 120 -9.33 -3.25 -0.28
CA VAL A 120 -8.39 -3.30 -1.42
C VAL A 120 -7.83 -1.91 -1.71
N LEU A 121 -8.67 -0.87 -1.72
CA LEU A 121 -8.27 0.52 -1.91
C LEU A 121 -7.46 1.04 -0.73
N HIS A 122 -7.83 0.71 0.50
CA HIS A 122 -7.06 1.04 1.70
C HIS A 122 -5.69 0.36 1.69
N ASN A 123 -5.62 -0.91 1.28
CA ASN A 123 -4.35 -1.62 1.10
C ASN A 123 -3.52 -1.00 -0.04
N ALA A 124 -4.16 -0.61 -1.16
CA ALA A 124 -3.50 0.08 -2.26
C ALA A 124 -2.99 1.48 -1.87
N ARG A 125 -3.73 2.24 -1.04
CA ARG A 125 -3.27 3.49 -0.41
C ARG A 125 -2.07 3.24 0.50
N ARG A 126 -2.14 2.21 1.35
CA ARG A 126 -1.08 1.81 2.29
C ARG A 126 0.20 1.34 1.58
N GLU A 127 0.07 0.81 0.37
CA GLU A 127 1.18 0.36 -0.49
C GLU A 127 1.67 1.46 -1.46
N GLY A 128 1.11 2.68 -1.41
CA GLY A 128 1.47 3.79 -2.30
C GLY A 128 1.12 3.51 -3.78
N GLN A 129 0.02 2.79 -4.01
CA GLN A 129 -0.41 2.28 -5.31
C GLN A 129 -1.58 3.10 -5.91
N LEU A 130 -2.23 3.96 -5.11
CA LEU A 130 -3.39 4.77 -5.49
C LEU A 130 -3.06 6.17 -6.04
N ASP A 131 -1.78 6.48 -6.23
CA ASP A 131 -1.36 7.78 -6.71
C ASP A 131 -1.47 7.87 -8.24
N SER A 132 -2.68 8.10 -8.73
CA SER A 132 -2.92 8.60 -10.10
C SER A 132 -2.73 10.13 -10.20
N GLY A 133 -2.00 10.74 -9.24
CA GLY A 133 -1.69 12.16 -9.16
C GLY A 133 -0.21 12.40 -8.83
N ILE A 134 0.19 13.67 -8.71
CA ILE A 134 1.56 14.06 -8.34
C ILE A 134 1.81 13.63 -6.89
N VAL A 135 2.80 12.76 -6.67
CA VAL A 135 3.18 12.30 -5.33
C VAL A 135 4.16 13.30 -4.72
N ASP A 136 3.75 13.97 -3.65
CA ASP A 136 4.65 14.79 -2.85
C ASP A 136 5.53 13.90 -1.97
N ILE A 137 6.82 13.84 -2.29
CA ILE A 137 7.80 13.12 -1.48
C ILE A 137 8.22 14.02 -0.32
N LYS A 138 7.83 13.61 0.89
CA LYS A 138 8.23 14.25 2.15
C LYS A 138 9.35 13.44 2.82
N GLY A 139 10.37 14.13 3.31
CA GLY A 139 11.50 13.59 4.06
C GLY A 139 12.05 14.66 4.99
N LYS A 140 12.73 14.26 6.07
CA LYS A 140 13.33 15.20 7.01
C LYS A 140 14.60 15.82 6.45
N ASN A 141 15.42 14.99 5.81
CA ASN A 141 16.57 15.42 5.02
C ASN A 141 16.47 14.77 3.64
N ILE A 142 16.54 15.60 2.60
CA ILE A 142 16.57 15.17 1.21
C ILE A 142 17.83 15.74 0.59
N GLU A 143 18.81 14.86 0.38
CA GLU A 143 20.12 15.22 -0.14
C GLU A 143 20.29 14.65 -1.55
N LEU A 144 20.90 15.44 -2.43
CA LEU A 144 21.29 14.95 -3.73
C LEU A 144 22.52 14.05 -3.56
N LYS A 145 22.39 12.77 -3.95
CA LYS A 145 23.46 11.77 -3.79
C LYS A 145 24.61 12.01 -4.77
N GLU A 146 24.27 12.37 -6.00
CA GLU A 146 25.20 12.53 -7.12
C GLU A 146 24.80 13.76 -7.94
N PRO A 147 25.75 14.45 -8.60
CA PRO A 147 25.42 15.55 -9.51
C PRO A 147 24.39 15.10 -10.55
N PRO A 148 23.43 15.96 -10.93
CA PRO A 148 22.38 15.57 -11.87
C PRO A 148 23.00 15.11 -13.19
N LYS A 149 22.61 13.91 -13.65
CA LYS A 149 23.19 13.29 -14.84
C LYS A 149 22.28 13.54 -16.03
N THR A 150 22.80 14.21 -17.07
CA THR A 150 22.08 14.29 -18.35
C THR A 150 22.04 12.92 -19.00
N VAL A 151 20.84 12.42 -19.28
CA VAL A 151 20.62 11.06 -19.82
C VAL A 151 20.14 11.07 -21.27
N HIS A 152 19.64 12.20 -21.75
CA HIS A 152 19.22 12.39 -23.14
C HIS A 152 19.22 13.87 -23.47
N VAL A 153 19.51 14.21 -24.71
CA VAL A 153 19.37 15.57 -25.26
C VAL A 153 18.59 15.44 -26.55
N ASP A 154 17.48 16.16 -26.63
CA ASP A 154 16.64 16.15 -27.81
C ASP A 154 17.30 16.93 -28.94
N SER A 155 17.44 16.31 -30.11
CA SER A 155 18.16 16.87 -31.26
C SER A 155 17.43 18.05 -31.91
N LEU A 156 16.11 18.15 -31.75
CA LEU A 156 15.30 19.21 -32.34
C LEU A 156 15.24 20.47 -31.46
N SER A 157 15.10 20.30 -30.14
CA SER A 157 14.92 21.40 -29.19
C SER A 157 16.18 21.74 -28.39
N GLY A 158 17.21 20.87 -28.40
CA GLY A 158 18.39 20.98 -27.53
C GLY A 158 18.09 20.77 -26.04
N ALA A 159 16.84 20.44 -25.70
CA ALA A 159 16.42 20.28 -24.31
C ALA A 159 16.93 18.95 -23.75
N SER A 160 17.39 18.98 -22.50
CA SER A 160 17.95 17.80 -21.83
C SER A 160 16.94 17.10 -20.94
N THR A 161 17.00 15.77 -20.92
CA THR A 161 16.42 14.93 -19.87
C THR A 161 17.51 14.67 -18.83
N ILE A 162 17.20 14.91 -17.56
CA ILE A 162 18.17 14.84 -16.46
C ILE A 162 17.68 13.84 -15.41
N LEU A 163 18.56 12.93 -15.01
CA LEU A 163 18.35 12.03 -13.88
C LEU A 163 18.89 12.66 -12.60
N PHE A 164 18.02 12.80 -11.62
CA PHE A 164 18.34 13.21 -10.27
C PHE A 164 18.25 12.00 -9.34
N THR A 165 19.30 11.76 -8.56
CA THR A 165 19.32 10.71 -7.55
C THR A 165 19.40 11.33 -6.17
N PHE A 166 18.34 11.16 -5.38
CA PHE A 166 18.24 11.67 -4.02
C PHE A 166 18.38 10.55 -3.00
N THR A 167 19.03 10.87 -1.89
CA THR A 167 18.96 10.09 -0.66
C THR A 167 17.99 10.79 0.28
N ILE A 168 16.94 10.08 0.68
CA ILE A 168 15.91 10.59 1.58
C ILE A 168 16.09 9.90 2.94
N ASP A 169 16.30 10.70 3.97
CA ASP A 169 16.27 10.26 5.36
C ASP A 169 14.88 10.54 5.97
N ARG A 170 14.16 9.46 6.27
CA ARG A 170 12.84 9.50 6.93
C ARG A 170 12.92 9.14 8.42
N GLY A 171 14.14 8.97 8.94
CA GLY A 171 14.36 8.56 10.30
C GLY A 171 13.94 9.60 11.31
N VAL A 172 13.63 9.14 12.51
CA VAL A 172 13.37 10.01 13.65
C VAL A 172 14.43 9.72 14.69
N THR A 173 15.27 10.71 15.00
CA THR A 173 16.27 10.60 16.07
C THR A 173 15.58 10.46 17.42
N TRP A 174 16.29 9.92 18.40
CA TRP A 174 15.78 9.79 19.76
C TRP A 174 15.32 11.14 20.33
N GLU A 175 16.10 12.20 20.13
CA GLU A 175 15.81 13.55 20.62
C GLU A 175 14.52 14.08 20.00
N SER A 176 14.34 13.85 18.70
CA SER A 176 13.12 14.26 17.99
C SER A 176 11.90 13.47 18.47
N ALA A 177 12.04 12.16 18.72
CA ALA A 177 10.94 11.34 19.22
C ALA A 177 10.55 11.75 20.65
N LYS A 178 11.54 12.03 21.50
CA LYS A 178 11.33 12.52 22.86
C LYS A 178 10.63 13.88 22.85
N ALA A 179 11.10 14.82 22.04
CA ALA A 179 10.47 16.13 21.89
C ALA A 179 9.01 16.06 21.42
N MET A 180 8.67 15.09 20.55
CA MET A 180 7.27 14.86 20.13
C MET A 180 6.39 14.41 21.29
N LEU A 181 6.90 13.56 22.19
CA LEU A 181 6.16 13.12 23.37
C LEU A 181 6.01 14.28 24.37
N ASP A 182 7.12 14.95 24.70
CA ASP A 182 7.15 16.06 25.65
C ASP A 182 6.23 17.22 25.20
N GLY A 183 6.22 17.54 23.90
CA GLY A 183 5.30 18.55 23.35
C GLY A 183 3.83 18.18 23.53
N ARG A 184 3.48 16.91 23.33
CA ARG A 184 2.10 16.41 23.44
C ARG A 184 1.61 16.38 24.90
N GLU A 185 2.52 16.15 25.85
CA GLU A 185 2.24 16.28 27.29
C GLU A 185 2.00 17.75 27.68
N ASN A 186 2.84 18.66 27.18
CA ASN A 186 2.71 20.10 27.45
C ASN A 186 1.44 20.73 26.87
N ASP A 187 0.98 20.24 25.71
CA ASP A 187 -0.25 20.71 25.05
C ASP A 187 -1.54 20.22 25.76
N GLY A 188 -1.42 19.43 26.82
CA GLY A 188 -2.57 18.87 27.57
C GLY A 188 -3.37 17.85 26.76
N ALA A 189 -2.92 17.50 25.55
CA ALA A 189 -3.56 16.51 24.70
C ALA A 189 -3.21 15.07 25.13
N GLY A 190 -2.15 14.89 25.92
CA GLY A 190 -1.55 13.62 26.35
C GLY A 190 -2.54 12.54 26.84
N SER A 191 -2.43 11.36 26.24
CA SER A 191 -3.20 10.16 26.61
C SER A 191 -2.42 9.36 27.63
N SER A 192 -3.10 8.69 28.55
CA SER A 192 -2.44 7.77 29.49
C SER A 192 -1.66 6.63 28.81
N ASN A 193 -2.05 6.28 27.57
CA ASN A 193 -1.35 5.26 26.78
C ASN A 193 -0.31 5.85 25.80
N ASP A 194 -0.08 7.16 25.76
CA ASP A 194 1.01 7.71 24.95
C ASP A 194 2.36 7.31 25.50
N GLY A 195 3.35 7.20 24.61
CA GLY A 195 4.74 7.02 25.00
C GLY A 195 5.42 5.90 24.24
N PHE A 196 6.51 5.43 24.81
CA PHE A 196 7.40 4.48 24.15
C PHE A 196 7.03 3.03 24.44
N TYR A 197 7.17 2.21 23.41
CA TYR A 197 6.74 0.82 23.36
C TYR A 197 7.85 -0.06 22.80
N GLU A 198 8.04 -1.22 23.42
CA GLU A 198 8.94 -2.29 22.96
C GLU A 198 8.11 -3.47 22.48
N SER A 199 8.51 -4.11 21.38
CA SER A 199 7.84 -5.30 20.86
C SER A 199 7.90 -6.46 21.86
N LYS A 200 6.76 -7.09 22.16
CA LYS A 200 6.71 -8.24 23.09
C LYS A 200 7.43 -9.47 22.53
N ARG A 201 7.37 -9.64 21.21
CA ARG A 201 8.07 -10.72 20.50
C ARG A 201 9.34 -10.15 19.91
N GLU A 202 10.43 -10.88 20.10
CA GLU A 202 11.61 -10.70 19.26
C GLU A 202 11.26 -11.21 17.87
N TRP A 203 11.43 -10.35 16.88
CA TRP A 203 11.26 -10.75 15.49
C TRP A 203 12.46 -10.25 14.70
N MET A 204 12.95 -11.09 13.79
CA MET A 204 14.15 -10.82 13.00
C MET A 204 15.42 -10.57 13.85
N GLY A 205 15.48 -11.18 15.04
CA GLY A 205 16.67 -11.24 15.90
C GLY A 205 16.83 -10.07 16.87
N ARG A 206 15.84 -9.16 16.99
CA ARG A 206 15.85 -8.07 17.97
C ARG A 206 14.46 -7.67 18.43
N ARG A 207 14.40 -6.88 19.49
CA ARG A 207 13.18 -6.15 19.90
C ARG A 207 13.19 -4.79 19.23
N HIS A 208 12.01 -4.37 18.78
CA HIS A 208 11.81 -3.11 18.08
C HIS A 208 11.17 -2.09 19.02
N PHE A 209 11.57 -0.84 18.86
CA PHE A 209 11.06 0.28 19.63
C PHE A 209 10.17 1.17 18.77
N THR A 210 9.09 1.68 19.36
CA THR A 210 8.16 2.57 18.67
C THR A 210 7.55 3.57 19.66
N LEU A 211 7.26 4.76 19.18
CA LEU A 211 6.53 5.78 19.92
C LEU A 211 5.08 5.72 19.44
N ALA A 212 4.14 5.60 20.37
CA ALA A 212 2.72 5.65 20.06
C ALA A 212 2.13 6.92 20.66
N LEU A 213 1.44 7.70 19.82
CA LEU A 213 0.74 8.92 20.21
C LEU A 213 -0.72 8.79 19.76
N GLU A 214 -1.66 9.05 20.65
CA GLU A 214 -3.08 9.03 20.31
C GLU A 214 -3.40 10.07 19.22
N GLY A 215 -4.09 9.60 18.19
CA GLY A 215 -4.52 10.42 17.07
C GLY A 215 -5.73 11.29 17.42
N SER A 216 -6.43 11.77 16.39
CA SER A 216 -7.65 12.56 16.57
C SER A 216 -8.85 11.70 16.97
N THR A 217 -8.78 10.39 16.77
CA THR A 217 -9.81 9.43 17.16
C THR A 217 -9.36 8.68 18.40
N GLU A 218 -10.17 8.72 19.45
CA GLU A 218 -9.89 8.03 20.71
C GLU A 218 -9.66 6.53 20.49
N GLY A 219 -8.62 5.99 21.12
CA GLY A 219 -8.24 4.58 20.98
C GLY A 219 -7.47 4.24 19.70
N ILE A 220 -7.20 5.22 18.82
CA ILE A 220 -6.41 5.04 17.60
C ILE A 220 -5.08 5.78 17.76
N TYR A 221 -3.96 5.06 17.56
CA TYR A 221 -2.62 5.56 17.82
C TYR A 221 -1.79 5.69 16.55
N LYS A 222 -1.17 6.85 16.38
CA LYS A 222 -0.11 7.09 15.40
C LYS A 222 1.17 6.44 15.89
N ILE A 223 1.77 5.63 15.04
CA ILE A 223 2.94 4.82 15.38
C ILE A 223 4.16 5.41 14.70
N ILE A 224 5.10 5.93 15.49
CA ILE A 224 6.35 6.50 15.01
C ILE A 224 7.46 5.50 15.26
N ARG A 225 8.25 5.21 14.23
CA ARG A 225 9.37 4.26 14.27
C ARG A 225 10.70 4.98 14.03
N PRO A 226 11.81 4.49 14.61
CA PRO A 226 13.14 5.07 14.40
C PRO A 226 13.52 5.15 12.90
N ALA A 227 13.22 4.10 12.14
CA ALA A 227 13.66 3.98 10.75
C ALA A 227 12.85 4.82 9.75
N ILE A 228 11.52 4.83 9.86
CA ILE A 228 10.63 5.37 8.82
C ILE A 228 9.81 6.57 9.29
N GLY A 229 9.93 6.94 10.56
CA GLY A 229 9.11 7.95 11.19
C GLY A 229 7.66 7.50 11.38
N GLU A 230 6.72 8.43 11.19
CA GLU A 230 5.29 8.17 11.34
C GLU A 230 4.82 7.13 10.33
N ALA A 231 4.31 6.01 10.84
CA ALA A 231 3.74 4.96 10.05
C ALA A 231 2.40 5.43 9.46
N LEU A 232 2.21 5.18 8.17
CA LEU A 232 0.96 5.51 7.46
C LEU A 232 -0.29 4.83 8.04
N ARG A 233 -0.12 3.69 8.72
CA ARG A 233 -1.21 2.97 9.38
C ARG A 233 -1.21 3.32 10.86
N GLU A 234 -2.31 3.93 11.29
CA GLU A 234 -2.64 4.05 12.70
C GLU A 234 -3.04 2.68 13.27
N MET A 235 -2.82 2.51 14.57
CA MET A 235 -2.98 1.24 15.27
C MET A 235 -4.00 1.40 16.40
N PRO A 236 -5.04 0.55 16.48
CA PRO A 236 -5.96 0.58 17.60
C PRO A 236 -5.27 0.13 18.88
N LEU A 237 -5.73 0.63 20.03
CA LEU A 237 -5.15 0.37 21.34
C LEU A 237 -5.05 -1.14 21.67
N SER A 238 -6.04 -1.93 21.25
CA SER A 238 -6.07 -3.38 21.44
C SER A 238 -4.92 -4.07 20.70
N GLU A 239 -4.63 -3.65 19.46
CA GLU A 239 -3.52 -4.16 18.66
C GLU A 239 -2.17 -3.72 19.24
N LEU A 240 -2.07 -2.46 19.68
CA LEU A 240 -0.88 -1.90 20.31
C LEU A 240 -0.51 -2.67 21.59
N LYS A 241 -1.48 -2.82 22.51
CA LYS A 241 -1.31 -3.58 23.76
C LYS A 241 -1.09 -5.07 23.50
N GLY A 242 -1.58 -5.61 22.39
CA GLY A 242 -1.34 -6.99 21.98
C GLY A 242 0.12 -7.22 21.58
N LYS A 243 0.65 -6.37 20.70
CA LYS A 243 1.97 -6.53 20.05
C LYS A 243 3.13 -5.94 20.84
N TYR A 244 2.88 -4.90 21.63
CA TYR A 244 3.92 -4.12 22.30
C TYR A 244 3.66 -3.98 23.80
N ARG A 245 4.72 -3.68 24.53
CA ARG A 245 4.69 -3.36 25.96
C ARG A 245 5.22 -1.94 26.16
N LYS A 246 4.46 -1.11 26.87
CA LYS A 246 4.89 0.24 27.23
C LYS A 246 6.13 0.16 28.12
N VAL A 247 7.12 0.99 27.83
CA VAL A 247 8.41 1.02 28.54
C VAL A 247 8.56 2.37 29.24
N SER A 248 8.77 2.33 30.56
CA SER A 248 9.00 3.54 31.39
C SER A 248 10.47 3.91 31.51
N SER A 249 11.39 2.96 31.27
CA SER A 249 12.84 3.20 31.38
C SER A 249 13.35 3.96 30.16
N ILE A 250 13.69 5.24 30.37
CA ILE A 250 14.14 6.12 29.30
C ILE A 250 15.49 5.69 28.71
N ASP A 251 16.42 5.20 29.55
CA ASP A 251 17.74 4.75 29.09
C ASP A 251 17.64 3.54 28.17
N LYS A 252 16.76 2.60 28.51
CA LYS A 252 16.51 1.40 27.69
C LYS A 252 15.92 1.79 26.33
N VAL A 253 14.94 2.69 26.32
CA VAL A 253 14.31 3.13 25.07
C VAL A 253 15.29 3.94 24.24
N SER A 254 16.00 4.90 24.84
CA SER A 254 17.00 5.73 24.15
C SER A 254 18.03 4.88 23.44
N LYS A 255 18.65 3.94 24.16
CA LYS A 255 19.64 3.02 23.57
C LYS A 255 19.04 2.15 22.47
N GLY A 256 17.89 1.53 22.73
CA GLY A 256 17.23 0.65 21.75
C GLY A 256 16.74 1.39 20.50
N TRP A 257 16.26 2.62 20.67
CA TRP A 257 15.85 3.51 19.59
C TRP A 257 17.03 3.93 18.74
N GLN A 258 18.14 4.35 19.37
CA GLN A 258 19.36 4.75 18.68
C GLN A 258 19.99 3.56 17.93
N ASP A 259 20.07 2.39 18.55
CA ASP A 259 20.56 1.17 17.91
C ASP A 259 19.71 0.81 16.66
N GLU A 260 18.37 0.92 16.77
CA GLU A 260 17.47 0.67 15.64
C GLU A 260 17.61 1.75 14.55
N TYR A 261 17.74 3.01 14.94
CA TYR A 261 17.97 4.15 14.06
C TYR A 261 19.26 3.99 13.25
N ASP A 262 20.36 3.59 13.89
CA ASP A 262 21.66 3.45 13.24
C ASP A 262 21.71 2.23 12.32
N VAL A 263 21.19 1.09 12.78
CA VAL A 263 21.14 -0.13 11.97
C VAL A 263 20.25 0.04 10.73
N SER A 264 19.14 0.76 10.87
CA SER A 264 18.19 0.97 9.76
C SER A 264 18.73 1.79 8.59
N SER A 265 19.87 2.48 8.77
CA SER A 265 20.57 3.17 7.67
C SER A 265 21.07 2.20 6.60
N LYS A 266 21.52 1.00 7.00
CA LYS A 266 22.16 0.00 6.11
C LYS A 266 21.35 -1.28 5.98
N GLN A 267 20.56 -1.61 7.00
CA GLN A 267 19.83 -2.88 7.07
C GLN A 267 18.32 -2.66 6.93
N CYS A 268 17.68 -3.50 6.12
CA CYS A 268 16.23 -3.51 6.00
C CYS A 268 15.57 -4.09 7.27
N MET A 269 14.26 -3.87 7.44
CA MET A 269 13.52 -4.39 8.61
C MET A 269 13.51 -5.92 8.71
N HIS A 270 13.79 -6.64 7.62
CA HIS A 270 13.89 -8.09 7.60
C HIS A 270 15.23 -8.63 8.14
N GLY A 271 16.16 -7.76 8.53
CA GLY A 271 17.44 -8.15 9.09
C GLY A 271 18.38 -8.79 8.07
N SER A 272 19.36 -9.56 8.56
CA SER A 272 20.41 -10.20 7.75
C SER A 272 19.91 -11.40 6.95
N LYS A 273 18.79 -12.01 7.37
CA LYS A 273 18.15 -13.16 6.69
C LYS A 273 17.09 -12.74 5.67
N CYS A 274 17.16 -11.51 5.16
CA CYS A 274 16.20 -11.02 4.18
C CYS A 274 16.27 -11.84 2.88
N LYS A 275 15.13 -12.41 2.47
CA LYS A 275 15.02 -13.17 1.20
C LYS A 275 15.32 -12.32 -0.04
N VAL A 276 15.17 -10.99 0.05
CA VAL A 276 15.41 -10.02 -1.03
C VAL A 276 16.86 -9.54 -1.07
N GLY A 277 17.65 -9.81 -0.03
CA GLY A 277 19.08 -9.48 0.02
C GLY A 277 19.37 -7.98 0.05
N SER A 278 20.46 -7.58 -0.60
CA SER A 278 21.00 -6.21 -0.58
C SER A 278 20.06 -5.15 -1.19
N TYR A 279 19.19 -5.56 -2.12
CA TYR A 279 18.22 -4.69 -2.80
C TYR A 279 16.98 -4.37 -1.97
N CYS A 280 16.81 -4.98 -0.79
CA CYS A 280 15.65 -4.72 0.05
C CYS A 280 15.73 -3.33 0.70
N THR A 281 14.86 -2.41 0.29
CA THR A 281 14.73 -1.06 0.88
C THR A 281 13.63 -0.96 1.94
N VAL A 282 12.94 -2.08 2.22
CA VAL A 282 11.79 -2.12 3.13
C VAL A 282 12.24 -1.81 4.55
N GLY A 283 11.71 -0.73 5.12
CA GLY A 283 12.04 -0.30 6.48
C GLY A 283 13.47 0.19 6.66
N ARG A 284 14.18 0.51 5.57
CA ARG A 284 15.42 1.29 5.65
C ARG A 284 15.11 2.74 5.89
N ARG A 285 15.97 3.39 6.67
CA ARG A 285 15.91 4.82 6.95
C ARG A 285 16.32 5.67 5.76
N LEU A 286 17.45 5.29 5.17
CA LEU A 286 17.95 5.91 3.95
C LEU A 286 17.36 5.18 2.76
N GLN A 287 16.63 5.93 1.94
CA GLN A 287 16.06 5.42 0.70
C GLN A 287 16.53 6.27 -0.47
N GLU A 288 16.98 5.59 -1.51
CA GLU A 288 17.37 6.23 -2.76
C GLU A 288 16.13 6.40 -3.65
N PHE A 289 15.93 7.62 -4.14
CA PHE A 289 14.87 8.01 -5.05
C PHE A 289 15.49 8.52 -6.34
N ASN A 290 15.09 7.93 -7.46
CA ASN A 290 15.55 8.32 -8.79
C ASN A 290 14.42 9.05 -9.50
N ILE A 291 14.67 10.29 -9.93
CA ILE A 291 13.69 11.18 -10.56
C ILE A 291 14.23 11.63 -11.90
N LEU A 292 13.50 11.37 -12.99
CA LEU A 292 13.78 11.94 -14.31
C LEU A 292 13.03 13.26 -14.46
N GLY A 293 13.77 14.36 -14.59
CA GLY A 293 13.24 15.68 -14.90
C GLY A 293 13.65 16.17 -16.29
N GLY A 294 13.13 17.34 -16.67
CA GLY A 294 13.39 17.94 -17.98
C GLY A 294 12.42 17.44 -19.06
N LEU A 295 12.91 17.31 -20.30
CA LEU A 295 12.09 16.90 -21.42
C LEU A 295 11.87 15.37 -21.41
N ILE A 296 10.65 14.92 -21.13
CA ILE A 296 10.36 13.48 -20.91
C ILE A 296 9.65 12.84 -22.11
N LEU A 297 8.91 13.61 -22.91
CA LEU A 297 8.09 13.07 -24.01
C LEU A 297 8.89 12.26 -25.04
N PRO A 298 10.08 12.70 -25.52
CA PRO A 298 10.86 11.95 -26.51
C PRO A 298 11.33 10.59 -25.97
N VAL A 299 11.56 10.51 -24.67
CA VAL A 299 12.09 9.32 -23.99
C VAL A 299 11.00 8.43 -23.37
N TRP A 300 9.73 8.84 -23.51
CA TRP A 300 8.58 8.21 -22.86
C TRP A 300 8.45 6.72 -23.20
N GLY A 301 8.52 6.38 -24.49
CA GLY A 301 8.40 4.98 -24.95
C GLY A 301 9.52 4.08 -24.43
N THR A 302 10.73 4.61 -24.25
CA THR A 302 11.86 3.87 -23.67
C THR A 302 11.63 3.60 -22.18
N ILE A 303 11.13 4.61 -21.45
CA ILE A 303 10.78 4.49 -20.03
C ILE A 303 9.67 3.45 -19.85
N GLU A 304 8.59 3.53 -20.64
CA GLU A 304 7.49 2.55 -20.58
C GLU A 304 7.97 1.12 -20.83
N LYS A 305 8.81 0.90 -21.84
CA LYS A 305 9.39 -0.42 -22.13
C LYS A 305 10.24 -0.93 -20.98
N ALA A 306 11.05 -0.08 -20.35
CA ALA A 306 11.89 -0.45 -19.22
C ALA A 306 11.07 -0.78 -17.96
N LEU A 307 10.01 -0.02 -17.70
CA LEU A 307 9.09 -0.26 -16.58
C LEU A 307 8.22 -1.49 -16.80
N ALA A 308 7.75 -1.75 -18.03
CA ALA A 308 6.92 -2.92 -18.35
C ALA A 308 7.62 -4.26 -18.06
N LYS A 309 8.95 -4.29 -18.15
CA LYS A 309 9.81 -5.46 -17.86
C LYS A 309 9.98 -5.74 -16.36
N GLN A 310 9.52 -4.85 -15.47
CA GLN A 310 9.71 -5.02 -14.03
C GLN A 310 8.85 -6.15 -13.46
N VAL A 311 9.40 -6.92 -12.51
CA VAL A 311 8.70 -8.07 -11.91
C VAL A 311 7.48 -7.62 -11.09
N TYR A 312 7.63 -6.53 -10.34
CA TYR A 312 6.58 -6.01 -9.48
C TYR A 312 5.64 -5.07 -10.24
N GLN A 313 4.33 -5.32 -10.15
CA GLN A 313 3.29 -4.48 -10.77
C GLN A 313 3.39 -3.00 -10.36
N ASN A 314 3.87 -2.72 -9.15
CA ASN A 314 4.06 -1.35 -8.65
C ASN A 314 5.18 -0.59 -9.36
N HIS A 315 6.18 -1.31 -9.85
CA HIS A 315 7.32 -0.77 -10.60
C HIS A 315 7.05 -0.64 -12.10
N LYS A 316 5.94 -1.22 -12.60
CA LYS A 316 5.52 -1.08 -14.00
C LYS A 316 4.82 0.26 -14.29
N ARG A 317 4.37 0.96 -13.24
CA ARG A 317 3.59 2.19 -13.37
C ARG A 317 4.50 3.41 -13.36
N ILE A 318 4.26 4.32 -14.31
CA ILE A 318 4.85 5.65 -14.30
C ILE A 318 4.18 6.48 -13.20
N ARG A 319 4.98 7.20 -12.42
CA ARG A 319 4.51 8.08 -11.36
C ARG A 319 5.19 9.43 -11.49
N VAL A 320 4.40 10.49 -11.52
CA VAL A 320 4.92 11.85 -11.42
C VAL A 320 5.11 12.15 -9.94
N VAL A 321 6.31 12.58 -9.58
CA VAL A 321 6.66 12.93 -8.20
C VAL A 321 7.11 14.37 -8.13
N ARG A 322 6.77 15.01 -7.01
CA ARG A 322 7.27 16.31 -6.62
C ARG A 322 8.10 16.14 -5.37
N LEU A 323 9.29 16.70 -5.39
CA LEU A 323 10.22 16.66 -4.29
C LEU A 323 10.68 18.09 -4.00
N VAL A 324 10.77 18.43 -2.71
CA VAL A 324 11.37 19.69 -2.26
C VAL A 324 12.63 19.35 -1.49
N THR A 325 13.78 19.81 -1.98
CA THR A 325 15.05 19.59 -1.30
C THR A 325 15.11 20.42 -0.01
N THR A 326 15.72 19.86 1.03
CA THR A 326 15.73 20.49 2.36
C THR A 326 16.81 21.56 2.50
N ASN A 327 17.87 21.50 1.69
CA ASN A 327 19.04 22.35 1.84
C ASN A 327 18.90 23.69 1.09
N ASP A 328 18.24 23.65 -0.07
CA ASP A 328 18.13 24.76 -1.01
C ASP A 328 16.67 25.06 -1.42
N ASN A 329 15.68 24.37 -0.83
CA ASN A 329 14.25 24.54 -1.10
C ASN A 329 13.89 24.45 -2.60
N GLN A 330 14.71 23.76 -3.40
CA GLN A 330 14.44 23.56 -4.81
C GLN A 330 13.30 22.57 -4.99
N ARG A 331 12.35 22.95 -5.84
CA ARG A 331 11.20 22.12 -6.20
C ARG A 331 11.53 21.37 -7.48
N ILE A 332 11.60 20.06 -7.38
CA ILE A 332 11.91 19.17 -8.49
C ILE A 332 10.65 18.36 -8.78
N VAL A 333 10.19 18.44 -10.02
CA VAL A 333 9.06 17.65 -10.52
C VAL A 333 9.57 16.78 -11.65
N GLY A 334 9.26 15.49 -11.59
CA GLY A 334 9.72 14.54 -12.59
C GLY A 334 9.07 13.17 -12.45
N LEU A 335 9.51 12.22 -13.25
CA LEU A 335 9.07 10.84 -13.17
C LEU A 335 9.90 10.05 -12.18
N PHE A 336 9.25 9.36 -11.25
CA PHE A 336 9.92 8.42 -10.37
C PHE A 336 10.27 7.14 -11.12
N ILE A 337 11.54 6.77 -11.04
CA ILE A 337 12.08 5.53 -11.61
C ILE A 337 12.46 4.60 -10.45
N PRO A 338 11.86 3.40 -10.35
CA PRO A 338 12.27 2.41 -9.36
C PRO A 338 13.75 2.04 -9.53
N ASN A 339 14.48 1.82 -8.44
CA ASN A 339 15.93 1.51 -8.49
C ASN A 339 16.25 0.31 -9.40
N ALA A 340 15.38 -0.70 -9.42
CA ALA A 340 15.52 -1.87 -10.30
C ALA A 340 15.36 -1.57 -11.81
N ALA A 341 14.78 -0.43 -12.16
CA ALA A 341 14.55 -0.01 -13.55
C ALA A 341 15.57 1.02 -14.04
N VAL A 342 16.35 1.65 -13.15
CA VAL A 342 17.27 2.76 -13.51
C VAL A 342 18.26 2.35 -14.58
N GLU A 343 18.93 1.22 -14.41
CA GLU A 343 19.93 0.72 -15.36
C GLU A 343 19.31 0.39 -16.72
N SER A 344 18.12 -0.22 -16.72
CA SER A 344 17.37 -0.52 -17.95
C SER A 344 16.94 0.75 -18.70
N VAL A 345 16.54 1.79 -17.96
CA VAL A 345 16.20 3.09 -18.53
C VAL A 345 17.47 3.74 -19.12
N LEU A 346 18.55 3.84 -18.35
CA LEU A 346 19.81 4.45 -18.81
C LEU A 346 20.35 3.79 -20.08
N THR A 347 20.38 2.45 -20.11
CA THR A 347 20.84 1.69 -21.29
C THR A 347 19.94 1.96 -22.49
N GLY A 348 18.61 1.99 -22.28
CA GLY A 348 17.66 2.27 -23.34
C GLY A 348 17.77 3.70 -23.90
N LEU A 349 18.18 4.67 -23.09
CA LEU A 349 18.34 6.07 -23.51
C LEU A 349 19.65 6.31 -24.26
N GLN A 350 20.74 5.64 -23.85
CA GLN A 350 22.01 5.68 -24.59
C GLN A 350 21.88 5.05 -25.97
N TRP A 351 21.18 3.92 -26.08
CA TRP A 351 20.98 3.24 -27.37
C TRP A 351 20.21 4.09 -28.39
N VAL A 352 19.35 5.01 -27.94
CA VAL A 352 18.61 5.94 -28.82
C VAL A 352 19.50 7.08 -29.32
N GLN A 353 20.57 7.43 -28.60
CA GLN A 353 21.56 8.40 -29.09
C GLN A 353 22.40 7.80 -30.21
N ASP A 354 22.88 6.55 -30.05
CA ASP A 354 23.72 5.87 -31.04
C ASP A 354 23.03 5.55 -32.39
N ILE A 355 21.69 5.63 -32.46
CA ILE A 355 20.93 5.40 -33.72
C ILE A 355 20.73 6.70 -34.51
N ASN A 356 20.84 7.86 -33.85
CA ASN A 356 20.59 9.17 -34.45
C ASN A 356 21.89 9.95 -34.76
N ASP A 357 23.06 9.39 -34.41
CA ASP A 357 24.38 9.77 -34.92
C ASP A 357 24.72 8.94 -36.16
#